data_AF-A0A5B9SV20-F1
#
_entry.id   AF-A0A5B9SV20-F1
#
_cell.length_a   1.000
_cell.length_b   1.000
_cell.length_c   1.000
_cell.angle_alpha   90.00
_cell.angle_beta   90.00
_cell.angle_gamma   90.00
#
_symmetry.space_group_name_H-M   'P 1'
#
loop_
_entity.id
_entity.type
_entity.pdbx_description
1 polymer ?
#
loop_
_entity_poly.entity_id
_entity_poly.type
_entity_poly.pdbx_seq_one_letter_code
_entity_poly.pdbx_strand_id
1 'polypeptide(L)'
;MSSINKLMANPSLKINTTDKEAIVNVWKAFNAEDMRNKFSALGKTFKAADYAIKANNIREKSIEGYQTGNWGALMLEVESRVISGMASAVALSLFSLTLGSALIAFGLPATVVGFVGVVIVGAIDAFIDDKFVDELNHKIIK
;
A
#
# COMPACT_ATOMS: atom_id res chain seq x y z
N MET A 1 -9.18 6.96 6.69
CA MET A 1 -10.09 5.80 6.91
C MET A 1 -11.36 5.81 6.06
N SER A 2 -12.17 6.88 6.04
CA SER A 2 -13.43 6.93 5.27
C SER A 2 -13.25 6.62 3.77
N SER A 3 -12.24 7.24 3.14
CA SER A 3 -12.00 7.10 1.70
C SER A 3 -11.63 5.67 1.29
N ILE A 4 -10.71 5.01 2.01
CA ILE A 4 -10.36 3.61 1.69
C ILE A 4 -11.55 2.67 1.88
N ASN A 5 -12.40 2.89 2.89
CA ASN A 5 -13.61 2.11 3.07
C ASN A 5 -14.60 2.31 1.91
N LYS A 6 -14.74 3.55 1.43
CA LYS A 6 -15.57 3.87 0.25
C LYS A 6 -15.07 3.15 -1.01
N LEU A 7 -13.75 3.11 -1.22
CA LEU A 7 -13.15 2.36 -2.32
C LEU A 7 -13.44 0.85 -2.21
N MET A 8 -13.17 0.27 -1.05
CA MET A 8 -13.30 -1.18 -0.84
C MET A 8 -14.76 -1.65 -0.81
N ALA A 9 -15.71 -0.75 -0.56
CA ALA A 9 -17.14 -1.03 -0.66
C ALA A 9 -17.65 -1.04 -2.11
N ASN A 10 -16.84 -0.66 -3.11
CA ASN A 10 -17.25 -0.67 -4.50
C ASN A 10 -17.52 -2.10 -4.99
N PRO A 11 -18.74 -2.43 -5.45
CA PRO A 11 -19.12 -3.79 -5.84
C PRO A 11 -18.38 -4.30 -7.10
N SER A 12 -17.83 -3.41 -7.91
CA SER A 12 -17.01 -3.72 -9.09
C SER A 12 -15.54 -3.97 -8.72
N LEU A 13 -15.08 -3.51 -7.55
CA LEU A 13 -13.72 -3.74 -7.06
C LEU A 13 -13.63 -5.09 -6.33
N LYS A 14 -13.60 -6.18 -7.11
CA LYS A 14 -13.53 -7.55 -6.60
C LYS A 14 -12.31 -8.29 -7.10
N ILE A 15 -11.86 -9.22 -6.28
CA ILE A 15 -10.78 -10.15 -6.62
C ILE A 15 -11.18 -11.57 -6.23
N ASN A 16 -10.87 -12.54 -7.09
CA ASN A 16 -11.12 -13.94 -6.79
C ASN A 16 -10.07 -14.49 -5.80
N THR A 17 -10.31 -15.69 -5.26
CA THR A 17 -9.44 -16.31 -4.26
C THR A 17 -8.04 -16.59 -4.81
N THR A 18 -7.92 -17.08 -6.03
CA THR A 18 -6.64 -17.42 -6.66
C THR A 18 -5.73 -16.20 -6.81
N ASP A 19 -6.28 -15.10 -7.33
CA ASP A 19 -5.54 -13.85 -7.52
C ASP A 19 -5.20 -13.21 -6.17
N LYS A 20 -6.09 -13.29 -5.19
CA LYS A 20 -5.82 -12.86 -3.81
C LYS A 20 -4.65 -13.62 -3.20
N GLU A 21 -4.61 -14.94 -3.35
CA GLU A 21 -3.50 -15.76 -2.87
C GLU A 21 -2.19 -15.43 -3.58
N ALA A 22 -2.23 -15.19 -4.89
CA ALA A 22 -1.06 -14.75 -5.65
C ALA A 22 -0.49 -13.43 -5.09
N ILE A 23 -1.36 -12.45 -4.81
CA ILE A 23 -0.97 -11.17 -4.19
C ILE A 23 -0.33 -11.41 -2.80
N VAL A 24 -0.97 -12.22 -1.96
CA VAL A 24 -0.45 -12.52 -0.62
C VAL A 24 0.92 -13.20 -0.71
N ASN A 25 1.12 -14.09 -1.66
CA ASN A 25 2.38 -14.81 -1.82
C ASN A 25 3.52 -13.89 -2.28
N VAL A 26 3.26 -12.96 -3.20
CA VAL A 26 4.30 -11.97 -3.60
C VAL A 26 4.61 -10.98 -2.48
N TRP A 27 3.62 -10.63 -1.64
CA TRP A 27 3.90 -9.88 -0.41
C TRP A 27 4.73 -10.67 0.59
N LYS A 28 4.48 -11.97 0.78
CA LYS A 28 5.31 -12.82 1.65
C LYS A 28 6.75 -12.93 1.16
N ALA A 29 6.95 -12.92 -0.15
CA ALA A 29 8.26 -12.93 -0.79
C ALA A 29 8.96 -11.55 -0.77
N PHE A 30 8.26 -10.48 -0.38
CA PHE A 30 8.81 -9.13 -0.35
C PHE A 30 9.95 -9.01 0.66
N ASN A 31 11.13 -8.60 0.16
CA ASN A 31 12.32 -8.39 0.97
C ASN A 31 12.43 -6.91 1.39
N ALA A 32 12.02 -6.61 2.63
CA ALA A 32 12.09 -5.25 3.17
C ALA A 32 13.51 -4.73 3.36
N GLU A 33 14.50 -5.60 3.52
CA GLU A 33 15.90 -5.21 3.67
C GLU A 33 16.50 -4.77 2.33
N ASP A 34 16.20 -5.52 1.26
CA ASP A 34 16.53 -5.12 -0.11
C ASP A 34 15.84 -3.80 -0.48
N MET A 35 14.57 -3.64 -0.11
CA MET A 35 13.84 -2.37 -0.28
C MET A 35 14.53 -1.21 0.46
N ARG A 36 14.93 -1.40 1.73
CA ARG A 36 15.68 -0.39 2.51
C ARG A 36 16.95 0.03 1.79
N ASN A 37 17.72 -0.95 1.28
CA ASN A 37 18.95 -0.68 0.53
C ASN A 37 18.66 0.12 -0.74
N LYS A 38 17.63 -0.24 -1.51
CA LYS A 38 17.20 0.51 -2.70
C LYS A 38 16.76 1.93 -2.36
N PHE A 39 16.03 2.14 -1.28
CA PHE A 39 15.59 3.48 -0.88
C PHE A 39 16.74 4.33 -0.36
N SER A 40 17.72 3.73 0.30
CA SER A 40 18.94 4.44 0.73
C SER A 40 19.69 5.09 -0.44
N ALA A 41 19.55 4.55 -1.65
CA ALA A 41 20.12 5.09 -2.88
C ALA A 41 19.33 6.31 -3.43
N LEU A 42 18.06 6.48 -3.05
CA LEU A 42 17.23 7.61 -3.48
C LEU A 42 17.59 8.92 -2.75
N GLY A 43 18.18 8.85 -1.56
CA GLY A 43 18.64 10.04 -0.84
C GLY A 43 18.91 9.83 0.65
N LYS A 44 19.51 10.84 1.30
CA LYS A 44 19.88 10.78 2.73
C LYS A 44 18.69 10.55 3.67
N THR A 45 17.52 11.10 3.33
CA THR A 45 16.27 10.98 4.09
C THR A 45 15.77 9.54 4.24
N PHE A 46 16.22 8.64 3.35
CA PHE A 46 15.77 7.25 3.31
C PHE A 46 16.78 6.23 3.87
N LYS A 47 17.82 6.70 4.55
CA LYS A 47 18.91 5.85 5.08
C LYS A 47 18.66 5.32 6.50
N ALA A 48 17.53 5.61 7.12
CA ALA A 48 17.26 5.20 8.49
C ALA A 48 17.19 3.67 8.61
N ALA A 49 17.86 3.12 9.63
CA ALA A 49 17.98 1.68 9.83
C ALA A 49 16.63 1.00 10.11
N ASP A 50 15.69 1.72 10.74
CA ASP A 50 14.37 1.18 11.10
C ASP A 50 13.37 1.16 9.93
N TYR A 51 13.76 1.59 8.72
CA TYR A 51 12.87 1.60 7.56
C TYR A 51 12.54 0.20 7.04
N ALA A 52 13.42 -0.79 7.23
CA ALA A 52 13.11 -2.18 6.94
C ALA A 52 11.98 -2.70 7.85
N ILE A 53 12.00 -2.36 9.14
CA ILE A 53 10.92 -2.71 10.09
C ILE A 53 9.61 -2.06 9.65
N LYS A 54 9.65 -0.76 9.30
CA LYS A 54 8.48 -0.03 8.82
C LYS A 54 7.91 -0.61 7.52
N ALA A 55 8.77 -1.06 6.60
CA ALA A 55 8.32 -1.72 5.38
C ALA A 55 7.72 -3.12 5.65
N ASN A 56 8.28 -3.87 6.61
CA ASN A 56 7.69 -5.13 7.07
C ASN A 56 6.30 -4.94 7.69
N ASN A 57 6.09 -3.89 8.48
CA ASN A 57 4.77 -3.58 9.02
C ASN A 57 3.77 -3.29 7.89
N ILE A 58 4.18 -2.54 6.86
CA ILE A 58 3.35 -2.28 5.67
C ILE A 58 3.02 -3.60 4.96
N ARG A 59 4.02 -4.48 4.75
CA ARG A 59 3.85 -5.81 4.15
C ARG A 59 2.81 -6.64 4.90
N GLU A 60 2.97 -6.80 6.22
CA GLU A 60 2.09 -7.62 7.06
C GLU A 60 0.66 -7.09 7.08
N LYS A 61 0.50 -5.78 7.22
CA LYS A 61 -0.82 -5.15 7.25
C LYS A 61 -1.49 -5.09 5.87
N SER A 62 -0.70 -5.09 4.80
CA SER A 62 -1.21 -5.26 3.44
C SER A 62 -1.73 -6.69 3.25
N ILE A 63 -1.00 -7.70 3.72
CA ILE A 63 -1.46 -9.10 3.73
C ILE A 63 -2.78 -9.22 4.51
N GLU A 64 -2.87 -8.62 5.69
CA GLU A 64 -4.12 -8.57 6.47
C GLU A 64 -5.25 -7.95 5.66
N GLY A 65 -5.02 -6.81 5.00
CA GLY A 65 -6.00 -6.14 4.13
C GLY A 65 -6.51 -7.04 3.00
N TYR A 66 -5.62 -7.74 2.29
CA TYR A 66 -6.03 -8.66 1.22
C TYR A 66 -6.78 -9.89 1.75
N GLN A 67 -6.36 -10.45 2.89
CA GLN A 67 -6.95 -11.66 3.45
C GLN A 67 -8.32 -11.40 4.10
N THR A 68 -8.43 -10.32 4.87
CA THR A 68 -9.56 -10.05 5.76
C THR A 68 -10.46 -8.92 5.28
N GLY A 69 -9.99 -8.08 4.35
CA GLY A 69 -10.63 -6.82 3.99
C GLY A 69 -10.40 -5.70 4.99
N ASN A 70 -9.70 -5.93 6.11
CA ASN A 70 -9.38 -4.92 7.10
C ASN A 70 -8.16 -4.09 6.68
N TRP A 71 -8.40 -3.00 5.93
CA TRP A 71 -7.36 -2.04 5.56
C TRP A 71 -7.04 -1.04 6.68
N GLY A 72 -7.82 -1.03 7.76
CA GLY A 72 -7.65 -0.08 8.85
C GLY A 72 -6.32 -0.23 9.56
N ALA A 73 -5.85 -1.46 9.76
CA ALA A 73 -4.54 -1.72 10.36
C ALA A 73 -3.40 -1.06 9.57
N LEU A 74 -3.46 -1.15 8.23
CA LEU A 74 -2.47 -0.54 7.33
C LEU A 74 -2.49 0.99 7.42
N MET A 75 -3.68 1.59 7.38
CA MET A 75 -3.79 3.06 7.45
C MET A 75 -3.32 3.60 8.80
N LEU A 76 -3.70 2.95 9.89
CA LEU A 76 -3.27 3.31 11.25
C LEU A 76 -1.75 3.21 11.45
N GLU A 77 -1.06 2.32 10.72
CA GLU A 77 0.40 2.26 10.76
C GLU A 77 1.06 3.54 10.24
N VAL A 78 0.46 4.19 9.24
CA VAL A 78 1.00 5.45 8.71
C VAL A 78 0.69 6.59 9.67
N GLU A 79 -0.55 6.66 10.18
CA GLU A 79 -0.97 7.67 11.16
C GLU A 79 -0.14 7.59 12.46
N SER A 80 0.12 6.38 12.97
CA SER A 80 0.89 6.17 14.19
C SER A 80 2.33 6.67 14.09
N ARG A 81 2.95 6.58 12.90
CA ARG A 81 4.30 7.12 12.67
C ARG A 81 4.34 8.63 12.77
N VAL A 82 3.32 9.28 12.22
CA VAL A 82 3.19 10.75 12.31
C VAL A 82 3.00 11.17 13.77
N ILE A 83 2.12 10.49 14.49
CA ILE A 83 1.91 10.71 15.94
C ILE A 83 3.20 10.49 16.74
N SER A 84 4.02 9.51 16.33
CA SER A 84 5.31 9.20 16.96
C SER A 84 6.43 10.18 16.59
N GLY A 85 6.12 11.29 15.90
CA GLY A 85 7.05 12.37 15.59
C GLY A 85 7.69 12.31 14.20
N MET A 86 7.30 11.38 13.33
CA MET A 86 7.72 11.39 11.93
C MET A 86 7.02 12.50 11.16
N ALA A 87 7.76 13.28 10.35
CA ALA A 87 7.14 14.25 9.46
C ALA A 87 6.16 13.56 8.49
N SER A 88 4.96 14.13 8.31
CA SER A 88 3.90 13.53 7.48
C SER A 88 4.36 13.23 6.05
N ALA A 89 5.15 14.13 5.45
CA ALA A 89 5.73 13.92 4.12
C ALA A 89 6.65 12.70 4.07
N VAL A 90 7.45 12.44 5.11
CA VAL A 90 8.34 11.28 5.19
C VAL A 90 7.53 10.00 5.40
N ALA A 91 6.51 10.02 6.26
CA ALA A 91 5.64 8.88 6.50
C ALA A 91 4.91 8.46 5.22
N LEU A 92 4.31 9.42 4.52
CA LEU A 92 3.61 9.19 3.26
C LEU A 92 4.57 8.76 2.14
N SER A 93 5.77 9.34 2.07
CA SER A 93 6.77 8.93 1.08
C SER A 93 7.21 7.48 1.30
N LEU A 94 7.49 7.09 2.55
CA LEU A 94 7.87 5.72 2.88
C LEU A 94 6.74 4.74 2.53
N PHE A 95 5.50 5.08 2.90
CA PHE A 95 4.33 4.28 2.57
C PHE A 95 4.16 4.10 1.05
N SER A 96 4.18 5.21 0.32
CA SER A 96 3.98 5.22 -1.14
C SER A 96 5.10 4.48 -1.87
N LEU A 97 6.35 4.68 -1.45
CA LEU A 97 7.49 3.99 -2.04
C LEU A 97 7.43 2.49 -1.76
N THR A 98 7.11 2.06 -0.54
CA THR A 98 6.98 0.62 -0.22
C THR A 98 5.90 -0.04 -1.10
N LEU A 99 4.71 0.55 -1.19
CA LEU A 99 3.64 0.01 -2.01
C LEU A 99 3.98 0.03 -3.51
N GLY A 100 4.44 1.17 -4.03
CA GLY A 100 4.75 1.33 -5.45
C GLY A 100 5.92 0.46 -5.91
N SER A 101 6.99 0.38 -5.13
CA SER A 101 8.13 -0.50 -5.46
C SER A 101 7.77 -1.98 -5.39
N ALA A 102 6.90 -2.38 -4.46
CA ALA A 102 6.38 -3.74 -4.39
C ALA A 102 5.59 -4.07 -5.65
N LEU A 103 4.63 -3.21 -6.06
CA LEU A 103 3.83 -3.43 -7.27
C LEU A 103 4.69 -3.61 -8.52
N ILE A 104 5.71 -2.78 -8.71
CA ILE A 104 6.60 -2.85 -9.88
C ILE A 104 7.43 -4.15 -9.87
N ALA A 105 7.76 -4.67 -8.71
CA ALA A 105 8.54 -5.89 -8.56
C ALA A 105 7.69 -7.18 -8.59
N PHE A 106 6.36 -7.06 -8.47
CA PHE A 106 5.47 -8.21 -8.47
C PHE A 106 5.33 -8.83 -9.86
N GLY A 107 5.71 -10.10 -9.99
CA GLY A 107 5.48 -10.92 -11.20
C GLY A 107 4.03 -11.38 -11.33
N LEU A 108 3.07 -10.47 -11.25
CA LEU A 108 1.63 -10.78 -11.29
C LEU A 108 1.04 -10.60 -12.69
N PRO A 109 -0.06 -11.30 -13.04
CA PRO A 109 -0.79 -11.05 -14.28
C PRO A 109 -1.34 -9.61 -14.34
N ALA A 110 -1.47 -9.06 -15.56
CA ALA A 110 -1.86 -7.67 -15.78
C ALA A 110 -3.18 -7.27 -15.10
N THR A 111 -4.16 -8.18 -15.05
CA THR A 111 -5.45 -7.96 -14.36
C THR A 111 -5.27 -7.77 -12.86
N VAL A 112 -4.42 -8.59 -12.25
CA VAL A 112 -4.10 -8.53 -10.82
C VAL A 112 -3.29 -7.27 -10.51
N VAL A 113 -2.35 -6.90 -11.38
CA VAL A 113 -1.61 -5.62 -11.30
C VAL A 113 -2.56 -4.44 -11.34
N GLY A 114 -3.57 -4.46 -12.22
CA GLY A 114 -4.61 -3.43 -12.27
C GLY A 114 -5.38 -3.29 -10.97
N PHE A 115 -5.82 -4.41 -10.38
CA PHE A 115 -6.50 -4.41 -9.08
C PHE A 115 -5.62 -3.85 -7.97
N VAL A 116 -4.39 -4.36 -7.83
CA VAL A 116 -3.45 -3.89 -6.80
C VAL A 116 -3.11 -2.42 -6.98
N GLY A 117 -2.94 -1.96 -8.23
CA GLY A 117 -2.70 -0.56 -8.56
C GLY A 117 -3.82 0.35 -8.05
N VAL A 118 -5.08 -0.01 -8.28
CA VAL A 118 -6.24 0.74 -7.78
C VAL A 118 -6.25 0.80 -6.24
N VAL A 119 -5.99 -0.33 -5.57
CA VAL A 119 -5.93 -0.39 -4.10
C VAL A 119 -4.81 0.50 -3.56
N ILE A 120 -3.61 0.45 -4.15
CA ILE A 120 -2.47 1.25 -3.72
C ILE A 120 -2.72 2.75 -3.90
N VAL A 121 -3.20 3.16 -5.08
CA VAL A 121 -3.51 4.57 -5.36
C VAL A 121 -4.57 5.06 -4.38
N GLY A 122 -5.66 4.32 -4.20
CA GLY A 122 -6.70 4.72 -3.26
C GLY A 122 -6.25 4.72 -1.79
N ALA A 123 -5.31 3.85 -1.40
CA ALA A 123 -4.73 3.87 -0.06
C ALA A 123 -3.81 5.08 0.16
N ILE A 124 -3.05 5.50 -0.85
CA ILE A 124 -2.22 6.71 -0.78
C ILE A 124 -3.11 7.96 -0.78
N ASP A 125 -4.07 8.03 -1.69
CA ASP A 125 -4.97 9.19 -1.85
C ASP A 125 -5.84 9.42 -0.62
N ALA A 126 -6.18 8.36 0.12
CA ALA A 126 -6.89 8.48 1.39
C ALA A 126 -6.13 9.31 2.47
N PHE A 127 -4.85 9.61 2.28
CA PHE A 127 -4.05 10.53 3.10
C PHE A 127 -3.88 11.94 2.50
N ILE A 128 -4.34 12.17 1.27
CA ILE A 128 -4.11 13.40 0.51
C ILE A 128 -5.42 14.15 0.29
N ASP A 129 -6.37 13.53 -0.41
CA ASP A 129 -7.62 14.16 -0.83
C ASP A 129 -8.70 13.09 -1.04
N ASP A 130 -9.88 13.29 -0.44
CA ASP A 130 -11.00 12.36 -0.54
C ASP A 130 -11.63 12.32 -1.96
N LYS A 131 -11.44 13.38 -2.75
CA LYS A 131 -11.95 13.48 -4.12
C LYS A 131 -11.34 12.47 -5.09
N PHE A 132 -10.08 12.06 -4.87
CA PHE A 132 -9.40 11.13 -5.78
C PHE A 132 -10.02 9.73 -5.73
N VAL A 133 -10.47 9.28 -4.55
CA VAL A 133 -11.20 8.01 -4.44
C VAL A 133 -12.52 8.05 -5.21
N ASP A 134 -13.16 9.22 -5.29
CA ASP A 134 -14.36 9.40 -6.09
C ASP A 134 -14.06 9.33 -7.58
N GLU A 135 -12.90 9.84 -8.02
CA GLU A 135 -12.46 9.68 -9.40
C GLU A 135 -12.14 8.22 -9.72
N LEU A 136 -11.46 7.48 -8.84
CA LEU A 136 -11.18 6.06 -9.02
C LEU A 136 -12.47 5.26 -9.20
N ASN A 137 -13.45 5.47 -8.32
CA ASN A 137 -14.73 4.77 -8.36
C ASN A 137 -15.51 5.06 -9.66
N HIS A 138 -15.63 6.33 -10.05
CA HIS A 138 -16.50 6.72 -11.16
C HIS A 138 -15.84 6.64 -12.54
N LYS A 139 -14.53 6.88 -12.64
CA LYS A 139 -13.84 7.00 -13.94
C LYS A 139 -13.05 5.74 -14.32
N ILE A 140 -12.50 5.03 -13.33
CA ILE A 140 -11.58 3.91 -13.56
C ILE A 140 -12.25 2.56 -13.32
N ILE A 141 -12.83 2.35 -12.14
CA ILE A 141 -13.42 1.05 -11.76
C ILE A 141 -14.73 0.79 -12.51
N LYS A 142 -15.63 1.79 -12.52
CA LYS A 142 -17.01 1.74 -13.05
C LYS A 142 -17.94 0.75 -12.33
#